data_AF-B0WI70-F1
#
_entry.id   AF-B0WI70-F1
#
_cell.length_a   1.000
_cell.length_b   1.000
_cell.length_c   1.000
_cell.angle_alpha   90.00
_cell.angle_beta   90.00
_cell.angle_gamma   90.00
#
_symmetry.space_group_name_H-M   'P 1'
#
loop_
_entity.id
_entity.type
_entity.pdbx_description
1 polymer ?
#
loop_
_entity_poly.entity_id
_entity_poly.type
_entity_poly.pdbx_seq_one_letter_code
_entity_poly.pdbx_strand_id
1 'polypeptide(L)'
;MHQSLIPIENLMTPFNSASNFLCPAVEFCSIMFPRCADTKLADVVSELLCALLARLTELEKHEEELKSYQSTVDNKLAQLLCRIERNLAKHVGPEEFVQCNANLLKDPNREDFTPKAPGAGPGPTGGTTLDGKKTCNLESYLEWSARLRLLVANEILKCQNIQDRNEAVELWSGAAQYCLLVGNYNSATTILESLDIPPIARLQITVNI
;
A
#
# COMPACT_ATOMS: atom_id res chain seq x y z
N MET A 1 -26.83 47.15 -5.87
CA MET A 1 -26.55 46.09 -4.88
C MET A 1 -25.55 45.14 -5.50
N HIS A 2 -24.26 45.44 -5.33
CA HIS A 2 -23.16 44.68 -5.90
C HIS A 2 -22.76 43.59 -4.90
N GLN A 3 -22.86 42.33 -5.31
CA GLN A 3 -22.29 41.18 -4.60
C GLN A 3 -21.03 40.78 -5.37
N SER A 4 -19.88 41.29 -4.93
CA SER A 4 -18.57 40.86 -5.43
C SER A 4 -18.09 39.68 -4.58
N LEU A 5 -17.98 38.52 -5.23
CA LEU A 5 -17.36 37.30 -4.71
C LEU A 5 -15.89 37.56 -4.37
N ILE A 6 -15.45 37.12 -3.19
CA ILE A 6 -14.05 37.14 -2.76
C ILE A 6 -13.37 35.86 -3.32
N PRO A 7 -12.18 35.94 -3.95
CA PRO A 7 -11.54 34.79 -4.60
C PRO A 7 -11.02 33.72 -3.62
N ILE A 8 -11.15 32.46 -4.04
CA ILE A 8 -10.57 31.27 -3.41
C ILE A 8 -9.08 31.17 -3.78
N GLU A 9 -8.25 32.08 -3.27
CA GLU A 9 -6.80 32.08 -3.54
C GLU A 9 -5.91 32.29 -2.30
N ASN A 10 -6.42 32.00 -1.10
CA ASN A 10 -5.59 31.99 0.13
C ASN A 10 -5.46 30.63 0.82
N LEU A 11 -5.74 29.54 0.11
CA LEU A 11 -5.58 28.19 0.64
C LEU A 11 -4.28 27.50 0.20
N MET A 12 -3.17 28.22 0.09
CA MET A 12 -1.86 27.59 -0.10
C MET A 12 -0.69 28.52 0.21
N THR A 13 -0.30 28.60 1.49
CA THR A 13 1.10 28.87 1.87
C THR A 13 1.45 28.06 3.13
N PRO A 14 2.67 27.48 3.21
CA PRO A 14 3.03 26.44 4.16
C PRO A 14 3.28 27.01 5.56
N PHE A 15 2.63 26.45 6.58
CA PHE A 15 2.91 26.76 7.97
C PHE A 15 4.16 25.99 8.43
N ASN A 16 5.34 26.47 8.02
CA ASN A 16 6.62 26.08 8.60
C ASN A 16 6.81 26.83 9.92
N SER A 17 6.62 26.15 11.04
CA SER A 17 7.34 26.30 12.32
C SER A 17 6.48 25.72 13.45
N ALA A 18 6.68 24.43 13.74
CA ALA A 18 6.05 23.71 14.84
C ALA A 18 6.71 24.04 16.19
N SER A 19 6.76 25.32 16.56
CA SER A 19 7.33 25.77 17.85
C SER A 19 6.36 26.62 18.68
N ASN A 20 5.19 26.98 18.15
CA ASN A 20 4.29 27.96 18.78
C ASN A 20 2.93 27.41 19.24
N PHE A 21 2.67 26.10 19.13
CA PHE A 21 1.34 25.52 19.41
C PHE A 21 1.13 24.98 20.84
N LEU A 22 2.14 24.96 21.72
CA LEU A 22 1.93 24.55 23.12
C LEU A 22 1.40 25.66 24.04
N CYS A 23 1.44 26.92 23.62
CA CYS A 23 1.00 28.05 24.46
C CYS A 23 -0.54 28.35 24.44
N PRO A 24 -1.31 28.08 23.36
CA PRO A 24 -2.74 28.46 23.33
C PRO A 24 -3.68 27.54 24.12
N ALA A 25 -3.29 26.29 24.40
CA ALA A 25 -4.19 25.32 25.05
C ALA A 25 -4.48 25.68 26.52
N VAL A 26 -3.51 26.30 27.21
CA VAL A 26 -3.66 26.73 28.61
C VAL A 26 -4.54 27.98 28.74
N GLU A 27 -4.46 28.89 27.75
CA GLU A 27 -5.32 30.10 27.71
C GLU A 27 -6.78 29.78 27.34
N PHE A 28 -7.02 28.79 26.48
CA PHE A 28 -8.38 28.42 26.06
C PHE A 28 -9.24 27.84 27.19
N CYS A 29 -8.63 27.09 28.12
CA CYS A 29 -9.34 26.58 29.30
C CYS A 29 -9.78 27.69 30.27
N SER A 30 -9.08 28.84 30.30
CA SER A 30 -9.41 29.95 31.21
C SER A 30 -10.58 30.83 30.71
N ILE A 31 -10.90 30.79 29.42
CA ILE A 31 -11.89 31.70 28.80
C ILE A 31 -13.30 31.10 28.78
N MET A 32 -13.45 29.76 28.83
CA MET A 32 -14.74 29.09 28.57
C MET A 32 -15.62 28.81 29.80
N PHE A 33 -15.17 29.09 31.03
CA PHE A 33 -15.96 28.81 32.24
C PHE A 33 -16.06 29.99 33.22
N PRO A 34 -17.09 30.85 33.10
CA PRO A 34 -17.54 31.66 34.21
C PRO A 34 -18.97 31.27 34.58
N ARG A 35 -19.13 30.30 35.49
CA ARG A 35 -20.05 30.31 36.65
C ARG A 35 -20.42 28.93 37.15
N CYS A 36 -20.47 28.86 38.48
CA CYS A 36 -20.97 27.82 39.37
C CYS A 36 -20.02 26.63 39.61
N ALA A 37 -19.51 26.60 40.83
CA ALA A 37 -18.59 25.64 41.38
C ALA A 37 -19.23 24.25 41.51
N ASP A 38 -18.70 23.31 40.75
CA ASP A 38 -18.27 22.05 41.35
C ASP A 38 -16.78 21.94 41.03
N THR A 39 -15.95 22.56 41.88
CA THR A 39 -14.49 22.66 41.65
C THR A 39 -13.88 21.29 41.45
N LYS A 40 -14.42 20.26 42.11
CA LYS A 40 -13.98 18.87 41.92
C LYS A 40 -14.25 18.36 40.51
N LEU A 41 -15.43 18.64 39.95
CA LEU A 41 -15.74 18.25 38.57
C LEU A 41 -14.88 19.04 37.57
N ALA A 42 -14.68 20.33 37.82
CA ALA A 42 -13.81 21.16 36.98
C ALA A 42 -12.35 20.68 37.02
N ASP A 43 -11.83 20.31 38.19
CA ASP A 43 -10.49 19.76 38.37
C ASP A 43 -10.35 18.40 37.67
N VAL A 44 -11.33 17.51 37.83
CA VAL A 44 -11.34 16.18 37.16
C VAL A 44 -11.43 16.33 35.65
N VAL A 45 -12.27 17.23 35.13
CA VAL A 45 -12.37 17.50 33.69
C VAL A 45 -11.05 18.08 33.16
N SER A 46 -10.43 19.00 33.90
CA SER A 46 -9.14 19.57 33.52
C SER A 46 -8.04 18.50 33.51
N GLU A 47 -8.00 17.62 34.50
CA GLU A 47 -7.03 16.52 34.57
C GLU A 47 -7.24 15.53 33.42
N LEU A 48 -8.49 15.20 33.08
CA LEU A 48 -8.82 14.33 31.96
C LEU A 48 -8.41 14.95 30.62
N LEU A 49 -8.64 16.25 30.44
CA LEU A 49 -8.25 16.98 29.22
C LEU A 49 -6.72 17.02 29.08
N CYS A 50 -5.99 17.28 30.17
CA CYS A 50 -4.52 17.22 30.19
C CYS A 50 -4.00 15.82 29.83
N ALA A 51 -4.59 14.76 30.39
CA ALA A 51 -4.23 13.39 30.08
C ALA A 51 -4.51 13.04 28.61
N LEU A 52 -5.67 13.46 28.07
CA LEU A 52 -6.01 13.25 26.66
C LEU A 52 -5.07 14.00 25.72
N LEU A 53 -4.74 15.26 26.03
CA LEU A 53 -3.75 16.04 25.29
C LEU A 53 -2.39 15.34 25.26
N ALA A 54 -1.91 14.87 26.41
CA ALA A 54 -0.64 14.15 26.49
C ALA A 54 -0.63 12.89 25.61
N ARG A 55 -1.72 12.10 25.63
CA ARG A 55 -1.82 10.90 24.79
C ARG A 55 -1.95 11.22 23.29
N LEU A 56 -2.66 12.29 22.93
CA LEU A 56 -2.77 12.74 21.55
C LEU A 56 -1.42 13.21 21.01
N THR A 57 -0.66 13.98 21.80
CA THR A 57 0.68 14.42 21.41
C THR A 57 1.67 13.25 21.29
N GLU A 58 1.57 12.24 22.17
CA GLU A 58 2.35 11.01 22.06
C GLU A 58 2.01 10.25 20.77
N LEU A 59 0.73 10.17 20.41
CA LEU A 59 0.25 9.57 19.18
C LEU A 59 0.74 10.32 17.93
N GLU A 60 0.67 11.66 17.92
CA GLU A 60 1.19 12.48 16.82
C GLU A 60 2.69 12.27 16.62
N LYS A 61 3.47 12.25 17.71
CA LYS A 61 4.91 11.99 17.65
C LYS A 61 5.21 10.59 17.13
N HIS A 62 4.46 9.58 17.57
CA HIS A 62 4.62 8.22 17.08
C HIS A 62 4.24 8.09 15.59
N GLU A 63 3.23 8.83 15.12
CA GLU A 63 2.86 8.89 13.70
C GLU A 63 3.96 9.57 12.86
N GLU A 64 4.56 10.65 13.37
CA GLU A 64 5.73 11.29 12.74
C GLU A 64 6.94 10.36 12.70
N GLU A 65 7.19 9.61 13.77
CA GLU A 65 8.28 8.65 13.84
C GLU A 65 8.10 7.51 12.82
N LEU A 66 6.88 6.94 12.73
CA LEU A 66 6.50 5.97 11.70
C LEU A 66 6.67 6.55 10.29
N LYS A 67 6.23 7.79 10.04
CA LYS A 67 6.42 8.47 8.76
C LYS A 67 7.90 8.68 8.43
N SER A 68 8.76 8.94 9.42
CA SER A 68 10.20 9.11 9.23
C SER A 68 10.88 7.81 8.79
N TYR A 69 10.54 6.68 9.43
CA TYR A 69 11.00 5.36 8.98
C TYR A 69 10.54 5.10 7.55
N GLN A 70 9.29 5.44 7.23
CA GLN A 70 8.72 5.29 5.89
C GLN A 70 9.39 6.20 4.84
N SER A 71 9.82 7.41 5.20
CA SER A 71 10.49 8.35 4.29
C SER A 71 11.96 7.99 4.02
N THR A 72 12.59 7.25 4.94
CA THR A 72 13.96 6.73 4.74
C THR A 72 14.01 5.49 3.86
N VAL A 73 12.88 4.79 3.68
CA VAL A 73 12.77 3.77 2.64
C VAL A 73 12.58 4.48 1.30
N ASP A 74 13.68 5.00 0.75
CA ASP A 74 13.80 5.34 -0.67
C ASP A 74 13.68 4.05 -1.48
N ASN A 75 12.48 3.46 -1.48
CA ASN A 75 12.19 2.23 -2.16
C ASN A 75 11.94 2.59 -3.63
N LYS A 76 13.03 2.98 -4.31
CA LYS A 76 13.04 3.30 -5.74
C LYS A 76 12.37 2.19 -6.55
N LEU A 77 12.52 0.94 -6.10
CA LEU A 77 11.77 -0.21 -6.61
C LEU A 77 10.25 -0.01 -6.49
N ALA A 78 9.73 0.26 -5.30
CA ALA A 78 8.30 0.48 -5.10
C ALA A 78 7.75 1.68 -5.90
N GLN A 79 8.52 2.76 -6.02
CA GLN A 79 8.16 3.91 -6.86
C GLN A 79 8.08 3.52 -8.35
N LEU A 80 9.04 2.72 -8.83
CA LEU A 80 9.04 2.20 -10.20
C LEU A 80 7.86 1.26 -10.45
N LEU A 81 7.57 0.33 -9.53
CA LEU A 81 6.40 -0.55 -9.60
C LEU A 81 5.13 0.26 -9.73
N CYS A 82 4.93 1.27 -8.88
CA CYS A 82 3.77 2.15 -8.93
C CYS A 82 3.67 2.94 -10.25
N ARG A 83 4.80 3.34 -10.83
CA ARG A 83 4.82 4.02 -12.13
C ARG A 83 4.45 3.08 -13.27
N ILE A 84 4.95 1.85 -13.27
CA ILE A 84 4.63 0.83 -14.28
C ILE A 84 3.14 0.47 -14.18
N GLU A 85 2.67 0.17 -12.97
CA GLU A 85 1.29 -0.18 -12.68
C GLU A 85 0.31 0.87 -13.23
N ARG A 86 0.51 2.14 -12.86
CA ARG A 86 -0.31 3.24 -13.35
C ARG A 86 -0.24 3.41 -14.87
N ASN A 87 0.92 3.14 -15.47
CA ASN A 87 1.08 3.25 -16.92
C ASN A 87 0.32 2.15 -17.66
N LEU A 88 0.27 0.92 -17.14
CA LEU A 88 -0.47 -0.16 -17.75
C LEU A 88 -1.98 0.00 -17.50
N ALA A 89 -2.39 0.26 -16.25
CA ALA A 89 -3.78 0.37 -15.85
C ALA A 89 -4.54 1.48 -16.58
N LYS A 90 -3.90 2.65 -16.84
CA LYS A 90 -4.57 3.79 -17.49
C LYS A 90 -5.07 3.52 -18.91
N HIS A 91 -4.56 2.47 -19.56
CA HIS A 91 -4.97 2.11 -20.93
C HIS A 91 -6.05 1.03 -20.96
N VAL A 92 -6.41 0.43 -19.81
CA VAL A 92 -7.41 -0.63 -19.72
C VAL A 92 -8.80 0.00 -19.77
N GLY A 93 -9.51 -0.20 -20.88
CA GLY A 93 -10.88 0.30 -21.05
C GLY A 93 -11.94 -0.61 -20.41
N PRO A 94 -13.12 -0.07 -20.03
CA PRO A 94 -14.25 -0.86 -19.51
C PRO A 94 -14.72 -1.93 -20.51
N GLU A 95 -14.58 -1.68 -21.81
CA GLU A 95 -14.93 -2.63 -22.88
C GLU A 95 -14.07 -3.90 -22.82
N GLU A 96 -12.81 -3.77 -22.42
CA GLU A 96 -11.87 -4.91 -22.31
C GLU A 96 -12.28 -5.86 -21.19
N PHE A 97 -12.87 -5.33 -20.11
CA PHE A 97 -13.39 -6.16 -19.01
C PHE A 97 -14.61 -6.98 -19.42
N VAL A 98 -15.50 -6.42 -20.25
CA VAL A 98 -16.68 -7.15 -20.78
C VAL A 98 -16.26 -8.23 -21.78
N GLN A 99 -15.20 -7.97 -22.53
CA GLN A 99 -14.65 -8.90 -23.52
C GLN A 99 -13.66 -9.91 -22.93
N CYS A 100 -13.31 -9.77 -21.65
CA CYS A 100 -12.33 -10.62 -21.00
C CYS A 100 -12.82 -12.07 -20.97
N ASN A 101 -12.06 -12.96 -21.59
CA ASN A 101 -12.34 -14.39 -21.53
C ASN A 101 -12.10 -14.90 -20.10
N ALA A 102 -13.03 -15.68 -19.53
CA ALA A 102 -12.87 -16.25 -18.19
C ALA A 102 -11.58 -17.10 -18.03
N ASN A 103 -11.01 -17.59 -19.13
CA ASN A 103 -9.75 -18.32 -19.12
C ASN A 103 -8.51 -17.41 -18.92
N LEU A 104 -8.59 -16.10 -19.21
CA LEU A 104 -7.52 -15.13 -18.91
C LEU A 104 -7.44 -14.78 -17.41
N LEU A 105 -8.56 -14.86 -16.70
CA LEU A 105 -8.64 -14.62 -15.26
C LEU A 105 -8.22 -15.84 -14.43
N LYS A 106 -8.17 -17.02 -15.04
CA LYS A 106 -7.61 -18.21 -14.41
C LYS A 106 -6.10 -18.10 -14.47
N ASP A 107 -5.49 -17.85 -13.33
CA ASP A 107 -4.04 -17.90 -13.19
C ASP A 107 -3.51 -19.29 -13.59
N PRO A 108 -2.78 -19.42 -14.72
CA PRO A 108 -2.24 -20.71 -15.15
C PRO A 108 -1.19 -21.24 -14.17
N ASN A 109 -0.60 -20.38 -13.34
CA ASN A 109 0.41 -20.71 -12.34
C ASN A 109 -0.17 -20.92 -10.93
N ARG A 110 -1.50 -20.91 -10.77
CA ARG A 110 -2.17 -21.40 -9.54
C ARG A 110 -2.23 -22.93 -9.47
N GLU A 111 -1.54 -23.65 -10.36
CA GLU A 111 -1.27 -25.06 -10.08
C GLU A 111 -0.33 -25.10 -8.87
N ASP A 112 -0.90 -25.47 -7.72
CA ASP A 112 -0.20 -25.91 -6.51
C ASP A 112 1.08 -26.66 -6.89
N PHE A 113 2.17 -26.45 -6.13
CA PHE A 113 3.45 -27.17 -6.23
C PHE A 113 3.33 -28.68 -5.95
N THR A 114 2.36 -29.34 -6.57
CA THR A 114 2.11 -30.77 -6.60
C THR A 114 2.67 -31.30 -7.92
N PRO A 115 3.58 -32.29 -7.90
CA PRO A 115 4.09 -32.86 -9.13
C PRO A 115 2.96 -33.60 -9.86
N LYS A 116 2.52 -33.08 -11.01
CA LYS A 116 1.57 -33.78 -11.88
C LYS A 116 2.33 -34.77 -12.76
N ALA A 117 1.96 -36.04 -12.67
CA ALA A 117 2.57 -37.14 -13.42
C ALA A 117 2.38 -36.98 -14.95
N PRO A 118 3.31 -37.47 -15.79
CA PRO A 118 3.23 -37.29 -17.24
C PRO A 118 2.26 -38.31 -17.84
N GLY A 119 1.13 -37.85 -18.38
CA GLY A 119 0.24 -38.73 -19.13
C GLY A 119 -1.10 -38.11 -19.54
N ALA A 120 -1.13 -37.35 -20.63
CA ALA A 120 -2.24 -37.29 -21.60
C ALA A 120 -1.80 -36.42 -22.80
N GLY A 121 -1.91 -36.97 -24.01
CA GLY A 121 -1.34 -36.44 -25.25
C GLY A 121 -2.04 -35.20 -25.85
N PRO A 122 -1.56 -34.75 -27.03
CA PRO A 122 -2.02 -33.50 -27.63
C PRO A 122 -3.33 -33.70 -28.40
N GLY A 123 -4.39 -33.01 -27.97
CA GLY A 123 -5.68 -32.95 -28.67
C GLY A 123 -5.93 -31.54 -29.19
N PRO A 124 -6.30 -31.34 -30.47
CA PRO A 124 -6.41 -30.04 -31.10
C PRO A 124 -7.77 -29.40 -30.79
N THR A 125 -7.77 -28.21 -30.21
CA THR A 125 -8.93 -27.31 -30.18
C THR A 125 -8.39 -25.96 -30.64
N GLY A 126 -8.62 -25.60 -31.90
CA GLY A 126 -9.92 -25.13 -32.33
C GLY A 126 -9.77 -23.63 -32.55
N GLY A 127 -9.04 -23.30 -33.62
CA GLY A 127 -8.86 -21.92 -34.07
C GLY A 127 -10.23 -21.28 -34.26
N THR A 128 -10.52 -20.31 -33.41
CA THR A 128 -11.59 -19.35 -33.68
C THR A 128 -10.88 -18.01 -33.75
N THR A 129 -10.72 -17.54 -34.97
CA THR A 129 -10.30 -16.18 -35.31
C THR A 129 -11.35 -15.22 -34.75
N LEU A 130 -11.15 -14.79 -33.50
CA LEU A 130 -11.87 -13.65 -32.92
C LEU A 130 -11.14 -12.41 -33.43
N ASP A 131 -11.88 -11.47 -34.00
CA ASP A 131 -11.38 -10.21 -34.54
C ASP A 131 -10.42 -9.53 -33.54
N GLY A 132 -9.13 -9.49 -33.89
CA GLY A 132 -7.99 -9.25 -32.99
C GLY A 132 -7.78 -7.79 -32.57
N LYS A 133 -8.83 -7.06 -32.20
CA LYS A 133 -8.73 -5.70 -31.70
C LYS A 133 -9.61 -5.50 -30.46
N LYS A 134 -8.94 -5.52 -29.29
CA LYS A 134 -9.27 -4.84 -28.00
C LYS A 134 -9.46 -5.71 -26.74
N THR A 135 -8.50 -6.59 -26.43
CA THR A 135 -8.18 -6.97 -25.03
C THR A 135 -6.68 -6.91 -24.71
N CYS A 136 -5.87 -6.30 -25.58
CA CYS A 136 -4.42 -6.35 -25.47
C CYS A 136 -3.88 -5.61 -24.24
N ASN A 137 -4.57 -4.56 -23.77
CA ASN A 137 -4.09 -3.79 -22.61
C ASN A 137 -4.43 -4.52 -21.32
N LEU A 138 -5.65 -5.07 -21.21
CA LEU A 138 -6.03 -5.89 -20.06
C LEU A 138 -5.15 -7.13 -19.94
N GLU A 139 -4.90 -7.84 -21.04
CA GLU A 139 -3.99 -8.99 -21.07
C GLU A 139 -2.57 -8.60 -20.65
N SER A 140 -2.03 -7.51 -21.19
CA SER A 140 -0.70 -6.98 -20.80
C SER A 140 -0.64 -6.59 -19.31
N TYR A 141 -1.73 -6.05 -18.77
CA TYR A 141 -1.84 -5.67 -17.36
C TYR A 141 -1.89 -6.88 -16.43
N LEU A 142 -2.64 -7.92 -16.80
CA LEU A 142 -2.65 -9.19 -16.07
C LEU A 142 -1.29 -9.90 -16.15
N GLU A 143 -0.67 -9.91 -17.34
CA GLU A 143 0.66 -10.48 -17.54
C GLU A 143 1.72 -9.77 -16.68
N TRP A 144 1.63 -8.45 -16.53
CA TRP A 144 2.50 -7.70 -15.62
C TRP A 144 2.45 -8.24 -14.19
N SER A 145 1.25 -8.53 -13.68
CA SER A 145 1.08 -9.10 -12.33
C SER A 145 1.73 -10.49 -12.22
N ALA A 146 1.58 -11.33 -13.24
CA ALA A 146 2.24 -12.64 -13.29
C ALA A 146 3.78 -12.53 -13.34
N ARG A 147 4.30 -11.57 -14.12
CA ARG A 147 5.75 -11.29 -14.20
C ARG A 147 6.30 -10.76 -12.88
N LEU A 148 5.56 -9.87 -12.21
CA LEU A 148 5.92 -9.36 -10.89
C LEU A 148 5.99 -10.51 -9.87
N ARG A 149 5.00 -11.41 -9.87
CA ARG A 149 5.00 -12.59 -8.99
C ARG A 149 6.28 -13.42 -9.16
N LEU A 150 6.64 -13.74 -10.41
CA LEU A 150 7.85 -14.50 -10.75
C LEU A 150 9.13 -13.74 -10.41
N LEU A 151 9.16 -12.42 -10.61
CA LEU A 151 10.32 -11.59 -10.27
C LEU A 151 10.60 -11.67 -8.76
N VAL A 152 9.59 -11.43 -7.91
CA VAL A 152 9.71 -11.51 -6.45
C VAL A 152 10.22 -12.89 -6.04
N ALA A 153 9.59 -13.94 -6.56
CA ALA A 153 9.95 -15.30 -6.19
C ALA A 153 11.38 -15.66 -6.61
N ASN A 154 11.79 -15.28 -7.83
CA ASN A 154 13.13 -15.54 -8.34
C ASN A 154 14.22 -14.79 -7.57
N GLU A 155 14.00 -13.52 -7.23
CA GLU A 155 14.98 -12.73 -6.48
C GLU A 155 15.28 -13.38 -5.12
N ILE A 156 14.24 -13.87 -4.42
CA ILE A 156 14.40 -14.52 -3.11
C ILE A 156 15.00 -15.93 -3.25
N LEU A 157 14.48 -16.75 -4.16
CA LEU A 157 14.89 -18.15 -4.29
C LEU A 157 16.29 -18.33 -4.88
N LYS A 158 16.82 -17.33 -5.58
CA LYS A 158 18.20 -17.35 -6.11
C LYS A 158 19.25 -16.89 -5.11
N CYS A 159 18.87 -16.31 -3.97
CA CYS A 159 19.81 -15.92 -2.91
C CYS A 159 20.54 -17.16 -2.35
N GLN A 160 21.87 -17.15 -2.46
CA GLN A 160 22.71 -18.28 -2.05
C GLN A 160 22.95 -18.34 -0.55
N ASN A 161 22.96 -17.19 0.12
CA ASN A 161 23.16 -17.11 1.56
C ASN A 161 21.89 -16.57 2.24
N ILE A 162 21.83 -16.75 3.57
CA ILE A 162 20.68 -16.36 4.39
C ILE A 162 20.56 -14.84 4.57
N GLN A 163 21.68 -14.11 4.56
CA GLN A 163 21.68 -12.65 4.73
C GLN A 163 21.04 -11.98 3.51
N ASP A 164 21.54 -12.25 2.30
CA ASP A 164 20.98 -11.73 1.05
C ASP A 164 19.49 -12.08 0.92
N ARG A 165 19.10 -13.27 1.36
CA ARG A 165 17.70 -13.72 1.33
C ARG A 165 16.83 -12.89 2.27
N ASN A 166 17.31 -12.63 3.49
CA ASN A 166 16.59 -11.79 4.44
C ASN A 166 16.48 -10.36 3.93
N GLU A 167 17.55 -9.80 3.38
CA GLU A 167 17.53 -8.48 2.76
C GLU A 167 16.55 -8.42 1.58
N ALA A 168 16.48 -9.46 0.74
CA ALA A 168 15.50 -9.54 -0.34
C ALA A 168 14.06 -9.60 0.18
N VAL A 169 13.78 -10.39 1.22
CA VAL A 169 12.45 -10.46 1.85
C VAL A 169 12.06 -9.12 2.47
N GLU A 170 12.97 -8.45 3.18
CA GLU A 170 12.75 -7.12 3.76
C GLU A 170 12.51 -6.06 2.68
N LEU A 171 13.30 -6.08 1.59
CA LEU A 171 13.14 -5.17 0.46
C LEU A 171 11.74 -5.30 -0.16
N TRP A 172 11.31 -6.53 -0.47
CA TRP A 172 10.00 -6.78 -1.07
C TRP A 172 8.86 -6.51 -0.09
N SER A 173 9.02 -6.82 1.20
CA SER A 173 8.05 -6.48 2.24
C SER A 173 7.88 -4.96 2.39
N GLY A 174 8.98 -4.21 2.39
CA GLY A 174 8.96 -2.74 2.39
C GLY A 174 8.33 -2.17 1.12
N ALA A 175 8.57 -2.81 -0.04
CA ALA A 175 7.93 -2.41 -1.29
C ALA A 175 6.41 -2.65 -1.28
N ALA A 176 5.94 -3.76 -0.69
CA ALA A 176 4.52 -4.04 -0.50
C ALA A 176 3.87 -3.00 0.43
N GLN A 177 4.50 -2.67 1.56
CA GLN A 177 4.02 -1.64 2.48
C GLN A 177 3.90 -0.28 1.80
N TYR A 178 4.91 0.12 1.04
CA TYR A 178 4.84 1.36 0.25
C TYR A 178 3.69 1.32 -0.77
N CYS A 179 3.53 0.21 -1.50
CA CYS A 179 2.45 0.05 -2.46
C CYS A 179 1.05 0.16 -1.79
N LEU A 180 0.86 -0.40 -0.59
CA LEU A 180 -0.36 -0.23 0.20
C LEU A 180 -0.61 1.24 0.55
N LEU A 181 0.42 1.94 1.02
CA LEU A 181 0.33 3.34 1.45
C LEU A 181 -0.12 4.26 0.31
N VAL A 182 0.39 4.05 -0.91
CA VAL A 182 0.05 4.88 -2.08
C VAL A 182 -1.16 4.37 -2.87
N GLY A 183 -1.86 3.34 -2.37
CA GLY A 183 -3.05 2.77 -3.00
C GLY A 183 -2.79 1.89 -4.22
N ASN A 184 -1.57 1.41 -4.43
CA ASN A 184 -1.24 0.39 -5.44
C ASN A 184 -1.50 -1.02 -4.87
N TYR A 185 -2.77 -1.36 -4.69
CA TYR A 185 -3.16 -2.63 -4.10
C TYR A 185 -2.81 -3.84 -4.98
N ASN A 186 -2.79 -3.71 -6.30
CA ASN A 186 -2.49 -4.84 -7.19
C ASN A 186 -1.04 -5.32 -7.03
N SER A 187 -0.07 -4.40 -7.10
CA SER A 187 1.33 -4.74 -6.84
C SER A 187 1.53 -5.23 -5.41
N ALA A 188 0.87 -4.60 -4.42
CA ALA A 188 0.99 -5.02 -3.02
C ALA A 188 0.51 -6.46 -2.80
N THR A 189 -0.70 -6.79 -3.26
CA THR A 189 -1.27 -8.14 -3.16
C THR A 189 -0.39 -9.16 -3.89
N THR A 190 0.08 -8.83 -5.09
CA THR A 190 0.97 -9.71 -5.85
C THR A 190 2.25 -10.04 -5.09
N ILE A 191 2.88 -9.04 -4.45
CA ILE A 191 4.09 -9.25 -3.64
C ILE A 191 3.78 -10.09 -2.39
N LEU A 192 2.70 -9.78 -1.67
CA LEU A 192 2.33 -10.52 -0.45
C LEU A 192 2.00 -11.99 -0.77
N GLU A 193 1.25 -12.26 -1.84
CA GLU A 193 0.99 -13.61 -2.31
C GLU A 193 2.29 -14.33 -2.70
N SER A 194 3.23 -13.64 -3.34
CA SER A 194 4.55 -14.21 -3.64
C SER A 194 5.32 -14.60 -2.38
N LEU A 195 5.25 -13.81 -1.31
CA LEU A 195 5.97 -14.12 -0.07
C LEU A 195 5.36 -15.33 0.66
N ASP A 196 4.07 -15.60 0.46
CA ASP A 196 3.33 -16.70 1.08
C ASP A 196 3.38 -18.02 0.28
N ILE A 197 4.03 -18.06 -0.90
CA ILE A 197 4.13 -19.31 -1.66
C ILE A 197 4.95 -20.36 -0.89
N PRO A 198 4.61 -21.66 -0.97
CA PRO A 198 5.25 -22.70 -0.15
C PRO A 198 6.78 -22.76 -0.24
N PRO A 199 7.44 -22.54 -1.40
CA PRO A 199 8.90 -22.47 -1.46
C PRO A 199 9.54 -21.35 -0.64
N ILE A 200 8.85 -20.21 -0.45
CA ILE A 200 9.39 -19.04 0.26
C ILE A 200 8.99 -19.07 1.73
N ALA A 201 7.73 -19.39 2.03
CA ALA A 201 7.23 -19.47 3.41
C ALA A 201 8.05 -20.45 4.27
N ARG A 202 8.51 -21.58 3.71
CA ARG A 202 9.38 -22.54 4.42
C ARG A 202 10.77 -21.97 4.77
N LEU A 203 11.27 -21.02 3.97
CA LEU A 203 12.55 -20.37 4.22
C LEU A 203 12.43 -19.40 5.38
N GLN A 204 11.30 -18.67 5.49
CA GLN A 204 11.05 -17.78 6.63
C GLN A 204 10.98 -18.53 7.96
N ILE A 205 10.37 -19.72 7.98
CA ILE A 205 10.35 -20.60 9.17
C ILE A 205 11.77 -21.05 9.57
N THR A 206 12.69 -21.17 8.61
CA THR A 206 14.10 -21.52 8.85
C THR A 206 14.91 -20.32 9.36
N VAL A 207 14.43 -19.09 9.15
CA VAL A 207 15.10 -17.83 9.50
C VAL A 207 14.68 -17.32 10.90
N ASN A 208 13.63 -17.88 11.51
CA ASN A 208 13.25 -17.53 12.89
C ASN A 208 14.42 -17.78 13.87
N ILE A 209 14.99 -16.69 14.36
CA ILE A 209 15.84 -16.55 15.55
C ILE A 209 14.94 -16.07 16.70
#